data_AF-A0A1C6NUA4-F1
#
_entry.id   AF-A0A1C6NUA4-F1
#
_cell.length_a   1.000
_cell.length_b   1.000
_cell.length_c   1.000
_cell.angle_alpha   90.00
_cell.angle_beta   90.00
_cell.angle_gamma   90.00
#
_symmetry.space_group_name_H-M   'P 1'
#
loop_
_entity.id
_entity.type
_entity.pdbx_description
1 polymer ?
#
loop_
_entity_poly.entity_id
_entity_poly.type
_entity_poly.pdbx_seq_one_letter_code
_entity_poly.pdbx_strand_id
1 'polypeptide(L)' 'MTTELHNWSKSSYSGSGGTCVEWAPACVSATGTVPVRDSKSPSGLVLDIP' A
#
# COMPACT_ATOMS: atom_id res chain seq x y z
N MET A 1 0.17 -9.42 16.79
CA MET A 1 1.07 -9.94 15.76
C MET A 1 0.33 -9.90 14.43
N THR A 2 0.37 -8.76 13.74
CA THR A 2 -0.25 -8.52 12.42
C THR A 2 0.62 -7.57 11.58
N THR A 3 1.83 -7.28 12.05
CA THR A 3 2.74 -6.28 11.48
C THR A 3 3.45 -6.75 10.20
N GLU A 4 3.36 -8.02 9.84
CA GLU A 4 4.05 -8.60 8.66
C GLU A 4 3.31 -8.40 7.33
N LEU A 5 2.00 -8.08 7.33
CA LEU A 5 1.26 -7.74 6.10
C LEU A 5 1.47 -6.29 5.64
N HIS A 6 2.13 -5.46 6.45
CA HIS A 6 2.26 -4.02 6.21
C HIS A 6 3.53 -3.62 5.46
N ASN A 7 4.13 -4.51 4.67
CA ASN A 7 5.28 -4.14 3.84
C ASN A 7 4.81 -3.35 2.61
N TRP A 8 4.57 -2.05 2.79
CA TRP A 8 4.10 -1.14 1.76
C TRP A 8 5.21 -0.81 0.76
N SER A 9 4.92 -1.02 -0.51
CA SER A 9 5.79 -0.69 -1.64
C SER A 9 5.26 0.54 -2.36
N LYS A 10 6.10 1.58 -2.47
CA LYS A 10 5.76 2.79 -3.22
C LYS A 10 5.73 2.51 -4.72
N SER A 11 4.79 3.16 -5.42
CA SER A 11 4.76 3.11 -6.89
C SER A 11 6.04 3.71 -7.48
N SER A 12 6.55 3.11 -8.55
CA SER A 12 7.73 3.57 -9.29
C SER A 12 7.52 4.90 -10.01
N TYR A 13 6.27 5.28 -10.27
CA TYR A 13 5.91 6.58 -10.86
C TYR A 13 5.89 7.71 -9.83
N SER A 14 6.12 7.40 -8.56
CA SER A 14 6.12 8.39 -7.51
C SER A 14 7.49 9.04 -7.43
N GLY A 15 7.65 10.19 -8.08
CA GLY A 15 8.84 11.02 -7.96
C GLY A 15 9.05 11.57 -6.53
N SER A 16 9.97 12.52 -6.37
CA SER A 16 10.31 13.13 -5.08
C SER A 16 9.25 14.09 -4.49
N GLY A 17 8.12 14.31 -5.18
CA GLY A 17 7.08 15.28 -4.80
C GLY A 17 6.13 14.85 -3.68
N GLY A 18 6.33 13.68 -3.09
CA GLY A 18 5.59 13.21 -1.93
C GLY A 18 4.14 12.81 -2.18
N THR A 19 3.54 12.99 -3.35
CA THR A 19 2.18 12.48 -3.72
C THR A 19 2.21 10.99 -4.10
N CYS A 20 2.94 10.17 -3.36
CA CYS A 20 3.19 8.79 -3.74
C CYS A 20 2.03 7.89 -3.27
N VAL A 21 1.54 7.03 -4.15
CA VAL A 21 0.68 5.90 -3.78
C VAL A 21 1.54 4.68 -3.45
N GLU A 22 1.07 3.85 -2.54
CA GLU A 22 1.73 2.61 -2.12
C GLU A 22 0.73 1.47 -1.97
N TRP A 23 1.22 0.24 -2.17
CA TRP A 23 0.44 -0.99 -2.09
C TRP A 23 1.17 -2.05 -1.26
N ALA A 24 0.46 -3.06 -0.74
CA ALA A 24 1.07 -4.12 0.07
C ALA A 24 1.12 -5.47 -0.70
N PRO A 25 2.28 -5.87 -1.25
CA PRO A 25 2.40 -7.10 -2.05
C PRO A 25 2.12 -8.37 -1.25
N ALA A 26 2.49 -8.38 0.03
CA ALA A 26 2.25 -9.51 0.92
C ALA A 26 0.75 -9.80 1.08
N CYS A 27 -0.10 -8.76 1.15
CA CYS A 27 -1.55 -8.93 1.17
C CYS A 27 -2.07 -9.62 -0.09
N VAL A 28 -1.57 -9.25 -1.28
CA VAL A 28 -1.98 -9.91 -2.53
C VAL A 28 -1.69 -11.40 -2.49
N SER A 29 -0.50 -11.78 -2.04
CA SER A 29 -0.13 -13.20 -1.95
C SER A 29 -0.96 -13.98 -0.92
N ALA A 30 -1.44 -13.32 0.14
CA ALA A 30 -2.16 -13.95 1.24
C ALA A 30 -3.68 -13.98 1.05
N THR A 31 -4.26 -12.95 0.42
CA THR A 31 -5.72 -12.75 0.34
C THR A 31 -6.24 -12.55 -1.07
N GLY A 32 -5.37 -12.34 -2.07
CA GLY A 32 -5.75 -11.98 -3.44
C GLY A 32 -6.14 -10.50 -3.62
N THR A 33 -6.23 -9.74 -2.54
CA THR A 33 -6.63 -8.32 -2.58
C THR A 33 -5.41 -7.42 -2.73
N VAL A 34 -5.52 -6.39 -3.57
CA VAL A 34 -4.51 -5.34 -3.73
C VAL A 34 -4.94 -4.10 -2.93
N PRO A 35 -4.48 -3.96 -1.67
CA PRO A 35 -4.71 -2.76 -0.90
C PRO A 35 -3.83 -1.62 -1.42
N VAL A 36 -4.40 -0.44 -1.64
CA VAL A 36 -3.72 0.76 -2.11
C VAL A 36 -4.02 1.92 -1.18
N ARG A 37 -3.00 2.70 -0.80
CA ARG A 37 -3.18 3.92 0.01
C ARG A 37 -2.26 5.06 -0.43
N ASP A 38 -2.55 6.25 0.10
CA ASP A 38 -1.67 7.41 -0.03
C ASP A 38 -0.56 7.36 1.03
N SER A 39 0.70 7.45 0.59
CA SER A 39 1.87 7.40 1.49
C SER A 39 1.98 8.58 2.45
N LYS A 40 1.33 9.72 2.16
CA LYS A 40 1.28 10.91 3.03
C LYS A 40 0.28 10.74 4.17
N SER A 41 -0.64 9.80 4.02
CA SER A 41 -1.65 9.47 5.04
C SER A 41 -1.60 7.97 5.36
N PRO A 42 -0.54 7.45 6.00
CA PRO A 42 -0.43 6.02 6.29
C PRO A 42 -1.55 5.48 7.19
N SER A 43 -2.13 6.32 8.04
CA SER A 43 -3.28 6.00 8.88
C SER A 43 -4.63 6.35 8.24
N GLY A 44 -4.62 6.80 6.99
CA GLY A 44 -5.83 7.08 6.21
C GLY A 44 -6.52 5.81 5.73
N LEU A 45 -7.59 5.99 4.96
CA LEU A 45 -8.33 4.89 4.37
C LEU A 45 -7.50 4.17 3.29
N VAL A 46 -7.69 2.87 3.18
CA VAL A 46 -7.10 2.00 2.17
C VAL A 46 -8.20 1.63 1.17
N LEU A 47 -7.89 1.72 -0.13
CA LEU A 47 -8.73 1.22 -1.19
C LEU A 47 -8.36 -0.23 -1.48
N ASP A 48 -9.30 -1.14 -1.28
CA ASP A 48 -9.12 -2.56 -1.55
C ASP A 48 -9.64 -2.91 -2.95
N ILE A 49 -8.75 -3.45 -3.79
CA ILE A 49 -9.08 -3.90 -5.15
C ILE A 49 -9.07 -5.43 -5.17
N PRO A 50 -10.16 -6.10 -5.59
CA PRO A 50 -10.26 -7.55 -5.66
C PRO A 50 -9.49 -8.17 -6.82
#